data_AF-A0A932RM23-F1
#
_entry.id   AF-A0A932RM23-F1
#
_cell.length_a   1.000
_cell.length_b   1.000
_cell.length_c   1.000
_cell.angle_alpha   90.00
_cell.angle_beta   90.00
_cell.angle_gamma   90.00
#
_symmetry.space_group_name_H-M   'P 1'
#
loop_
_entity.id
_entity.type
_entity.pdbx_description
1 polymer ?
#
loop_
_entity_poly.entity_id
_entity_poly.type
_entity_poly.pdbx_seq_one_letter_code
_entity_poly.pdbx_strand_id
1 'polypeptide(L)' 'MTDYEAWEIVLVDFPQRGLTQTKKRPALVVLDIGDADVALAPITTKERLGSGDYKLKDWQSGGLLRT' A
#
# COMPACT_ATOMS: atom_id res chain seq x y z
N MET A 1 9.03 0.95 18.37
CA MET A 1 8.08 0.70 17.26
C MET A 1 8.39 1.73 16.19
N THR A 2 8.15 1.43 14.92
CA THR A 2 8.25 2.45 13.87
C THR A 2 6.89 3.06 13.72
N ASP A 3 6.79 4.37 13.96
CA ASP A 3 5.56 5.13 13.75
C ASP A 3 5.49 5.55 12.28
N TYR A 4 4.31 5.48 11.68
CA TYR A 4 4.07 5.89 10.30
C TYR A 4 3.18 7.13 10.23
N GLU A 5 3.46 8.00 9.27
CA GLU A 5 2.63 9.17 9.04
C GLU A 5 1.47 8.85 8.10
N ALA A 6 0.30 9.44 8.37
CA ALA A 6 -0.83 9.36 7.46
C ALA A 6 -0.42 9.85 6.06
N TRP A 7 -0.85 9.11 5.04
CA TRP A 7 -0.55 9.36 3.62
C TRP A 7 0.88 9.04 3.17
N GLU A 8 1.71 8.49 4.05
CA GLU A 8 3.01 7.94 3.66
C GLU A 8 2.83 6.70 2.76
N ILE A 9 3.74 6.49 1.81
CA ILE A 9 3.81 5.28 0.99
C ILE A 9 4.90 4.37 1.53
N VAL A 10 4.51 3.17 1.94
CA VAL A 10 5.40 2.14 2.50
C VAL A 10 5.41 0.88 1.64
N LEU A 11 6.50 0.10 1.71
CA LEU A 11 6.62 -1.19 1.02
C LEU A 11 6.32 -2.34 1.96
N VAL A 12 5.29 -3.12 1.66
CA VAL A 12 4.78 -4.18 2.53
C VAL A 12 4.83 -5.54 1.84
N ASP A 13 5.25 -6.55 2.59
CA ASP A 13 5.18 -7.94 2.18
C ASP A 13 3.79 -8.52 2.47
N PHE A 14 2.87 -8.34 1.52
CA PHE A 14 1.51 -8.86 1.69
C PHE A 14 1.50 -10.39 1.67
N PRO A 15 0.88 -11.04 2.68
CA PRO A 15 0.70 -12.49 2.67
C PRO A 15 -0.26 -12.87 1.54
N GLN A 16 0.19 -13.71 0.61
CA GLN A 16 -0.64 -14.27 -0.45
C GLN A 16 -0.96 -15.72 -0.14
N ARG A 17 -2.25 -16.05 -0.10
CA ARG A 17 -2.72 -17.40 0.17
C ARG A 17 -2.18 -18.37 -0.90
N GLY A 18 -1.47 -19.41 -0.47
CA GLY A 18 -0.99 -20.49 -1.33
C GLY A 18 0.36 -20.25 -2.02
N LEU A 19 1.05 -19.15 -1.73
CA LEU A 19 2.41 -18.88 -2.23
C LEU A 19 3.39 -18.80 -1.05
N THR A 20 4.52 -19.49 -1.17
CA THR A 20 5.63 -19.43 -0.21
C THR A 20 6.44 -18.14 -0.30
N GLN A 21 6.31 -17.39 -1.41
CA GLN A 21 6.93 -16.08 -1.57
C GLN A 21 5.90 -14.97 -1.38
N THR A 22 6.19 -14.06 -0.45
CA THR A 22 5.52 -12.77 -0.36
C THR A 22 5.95 -11.88 -1.53
N LYS A 23 5.02 -11.06 -2.02
CA LYS A 23 5.32 -10.04 -3.01
C LYS A 23 5.30 -8.69 -2.30
N LYS A 24 6.47 -8.03 -2.26
CA LYS A 24 6.56 -6.66 -1.77
C LYS A 24 5.77 -5.73 -2.68
N ARG A 25 4.86 -4.93 -2.12
CA ARG A 25 4.01 -3.98 -2.86
C ARG A 25 3.90 -2.66 -2.10
N PRO A 26 3.77 -1.53 -2.81
CA PRO A 26 3.47 -0.26 -2.17
C PRO A 26 2.07 -0.28 -1.55
N ALA A 27 1.93 0.41 -0.42
CA ALA A 27 0.66 0.68 0.24
C ALA A 27 0.69 2.08 0.85
N LEU A 28 -0.47 2.71 0.90
CA LEU A 28 -0.67 4.02 1.54
C LEU A 28 -1.04 3.81 3.01
N VAL A 29 -0.39 4.51 3.92
CA VAL A 29 -0.76 4.55 5.33
C VAL A 29 -2.03 5.35 5.49
N VAL A 30 -3.09 4.71 6.00
CA VAL A 30 -4.39 5.36 6.24
C VAL A 30 -4.51 5.79 7.70
N LEU A 31 -4.07 4.93 8.62
CA LEU A 31 -4.11 5.19 10.05
C LEU A 31 -3.04 4.38 10.78
N ASP A 32 -2.31 5.06 11.64
CA ASP A 32 -1.47 4.49 12.68
C ASP A 32 -1.89 5.16 14.01
N ILE A 33 -2.19 4.36 15.03
CA ILE A 33 -2.59 4.84 16.35
C ILE A 33 -1.48 4.71 17.40
N GLY A 34 -0.25 4.38 16.97
CA GLY A 34 0.90 4.20 17.84
C GLY A 34 0.91 2.87 18.58
N ASP A 35 0.17 1.87 18.08
CA ASP A 35 0.21 0.49 18.57
C ASP A 35 0.91 -0.43 17.56
N ALA A 36 0.81 -1.75 17.75
CA ALA A 36 1.53 -2.71 16.90
C ALA A 36 0.92 -2.86 15.50
N ASP A 37 -0.25 -2.28 15.24
CA ASP A 37 -1.03 -2.48 14.03
C ASP A 37 -1.13 -1.19 13.21
N VAL A 38 -1.17 -1.33 11.88
CA VAL A 38 -1.33 -0.19 10.97
C VAL A 38 -2.38 -0.51 9.90
N ALA A 39 -3.27 0.44 9.63
CA ALA A 39 -4.26 0.34 8.57
C ALA A 39 -3.68 0.89 7.25
N LEU A 40 -3.69 0.06 6.21
CA LEU A 40 -3.07 0.35 4.92
C LEU A 40 -4.05 0.19 3.77
N ALA A 41 -3.93 1.04 2.74
CA ALA A 41 -4.60 0.87 1.45
C ALA A 41 -3.59 0.37 0.40
N PRO A 42 -3.76 -0.83 -0.18
CA PRO A 42 -2.81 -1.39 -1.13
C PRO A 42 -2.82 -0.63 -2.47
N ILE A 43 -1.63 -0.36 -3.02
CA ILE A 43 -1.48 0.27 -4.33
C ILE A 43 -1.17 -0.81 -5.38
N THR A 44 -1.86 -0.77 -6.51
CA THR A 44 -1.74 -1.77 -7.58
C THR A 44 -1.68 -1.13 -8.96
N THR A 45 -0.90 -1.72 -9.87
CA THR A 45 -0.86 -1.34 -11.31
C THR A 45 -2.03 -1.92 -12.09
N LYS A 46 -2.75 -2.90 -11.54
CA LYS A 46 -3.97 -3.48 -12.12
C LYS A 46 -5.17 -2.61 -11.76
N GLU A 47 -5.90 -2.16 -12.77
CA GLU A 47 -7.13 -1.37 -12.61
C GLU A 47 -8.20 -2.18 -11.87
N ARG A 48 -8.90 -1.51 -10.95
CA ARG A 48 -9.99 -2.03 -10.13
C ARG A 48 -11.11 -0.99 -10.12
N LEU A 49 -12.37 -1.45 -10.07
CA LEU A 49 -13.56 -0.60 -10.21
C LEU A 49 -14.58 -0.84 -9.08
N GLY A 50 -14.10 -1.22 -7.89
CA GLY A 50 -14.90 -1.40 -6.69
C GLY A 50 -15.18 -0.08 -5.97
N SER A 51 -16.19 -0.11 -5.08
CA SER A 51 -16.43 0.98 -4.14
C SER A 51 -15.21 1.14 -3.23
N GLY A 52 -14.64 2.34 -3.17
CA GLY A 52 -13.41 2.63 -2.42
C GLY A 52 -12.12 2.56 -3.24
N ASP A 53 -12.17 2.07 -4.49
CA ASP A 53 -11.01 2.16 -5.39
C ASP A 53 -10.83 3.60 -5.89
N TYR A 54 -9.58 4.07 -5.90
CA TYR A 54 -9.23 5.40 -6.38
C TYR A 54 -8.09 5.34 -7.39
N LYS A 55 -8.28 6.01 -8.54
CA LYS A 55 -7.25 6.07 -9.59
C LYS A 55 -6.22 7.13 -9.24
N LEU A 56 -5.01 6.69 -8.91
CA LEU A 56 -3.87 7.57 -8.68
C LEU A 56 -3.48 8.28 -9.99
N LYS A 57 -3.54 9.61 -9.97
CA LYS A 57 -2.97 10.48 -11.01
C LYS A 57 -1.53 10.83 -10.63
N ASP A 58 -0.70 11.13 -11.63
CA ASP A 58 0.67 11.62 -11.45
C ASP A 58 1.55 10.76 -10.52
N TRP A 59 1.28 9.46 -10.43
CA TRP A 59 1.94 8.53 -9.51
C TRP A 59 3.47 8.50 -9.69
N GLN A 60 3.96 8.81 -10.89
CA GLN A 60 5.39 8.95 -11.18
C GLN A 60 6.05 10.03 -10.30
N SER A 61 5.35 11.13 -10.02
CA SER A 61 5.88 12.24 -9.20
C SER A 61 6.09 11.84 -7.74
N GLY A 62 5.32 10.85 -7.26
CA GLY A 62 5.46 10.25 -5.94
C GLY A 62 6.47 9.10 -5.90
N GLY A 63 7.27 8.90 -6.95
CA GLY A 63 8.29 7.85 -7.01
C GLY A 63 7.75 6.43 -7.19
N LEU A 64 6.45 6.28 -7.46
CA LEU A 64 5.89 4.97 -7.80
C LEU A 64 6.35 4.55 -9.19
N LEU A 65 6.60 3.25 -9.36
CA LEU A 65 7.05 2.66 -10.62
C LEU A 65 5.94 1.81 -11.24
N ARG A 66 5.84 1.82 -12.57
CA ARG A 66 4.96 0.89 -13.30
C ARG A 66 5.74 -0.39 -13.60
N THR A 67 5.78 -1.28 -12.62
CA THR A 67 6.34 -2.64 -12.73
C THR A 67 5.27 -3.69 -12.97
#